data_AF-A0A7C3M1J3-F1
#
_entry.id   AF-A0A7C3M1J3-F1
#
_cell.length_a   1.000
_cell.length_b   1.000
_cell.length_c   1.000
_cell.angle_alpha   90.00
_cell.angle_beta   90.00
_cell.angle_gamma   90.00
#
_symmetry.space_group_name_H-M   'P 1'
#
loop_
_entity.id
_entity.type
_entity.pdbx_description
1 polymer ?
#
loop_
_entity_poly.entity_id
_entity_poly.type
_entity_poly.pdbx_seq_one_letter_code
_entity_poly.pdbx_strand_id
1 'polypeptide(L)'
;MKNASVFTPVNLAMRARANAARYPWADEIRQTILQQAEPFLRFSEDELWELMFGCTISRSWMVWSNGYCPACKGDVPMYNWQINALEHPWKVRCPHCQAFFPKNDFYAFYRSGLDEHGVFDPARADRALLYNLEHPSPEDPLHRFGVDDGEGYVEGDKRWRFIGAYLIYGQWKQLVLGGIKSLAAAYVVTGERDYAHRAGVLLDRVADLYPTFDFGTQGLVYEGRGRSGYVS
;
A
#
# COMPACT_ATOMS: atom_id res chain seq x y z
N MET A 1 -21.98 -1.45 26.96
CA MET A 1 -21.40 -0.71 25.81
C MET A 1 -20.39 0.29 26.33
N LYS A 2 -19.20 0.39 25.74
CA LYS A 2 -18.20 1.41 26.11
C LYS A 2 -18.66 2.76 25.54
N ASN A 3 -19.05 3.69 26.41
CA ASN A 3 -19.62 5.00 26.02
C ASN A 3 -18.57 6.11 25.86
N ALA A 4 -17.28 5.80 26.02
CA ALA A 4 -16.20 6.77 25.92
C ALA A 4 -14.95 6.15 25.28
N SER A 5 -14.28 6.94 24.43
CA SER A 5 -12.96 6.60 23.91
C SER A 5 -11.92 6.67 25.04
N VAL A 6 -11.02 5.69 25.07
CA VAL A 6 -9.87 5.68 26.00
C VAL A 6 -8.74 6.57 25.46
N PHE A 7 -8.67 6.77 24.14
CA PHE A 7 -7.59 7.50 23.47
C PHE A 7 -7.90 8.99 23.26
N THR A 8 -9.18 9.34 23.11
CA THR A 8 -9.60 10.73 22.87
C THR A 8 -10.62 11.14 23.92
N PRO A 9 -10.26 12.07 24.83
CA PRO A 9 -11.20 12.58 25.82
C PRO A 9 -12.47 13.13 25.15
N VAL A 10 -13.64 12.67 25.63
CA VAL A 10 -14.94 13.00 25.01
C VAL A 10 -15.17 14.51 24.93
N ASN A 11 -14.73 15.26 25.94
CA ASN A 11 -14.82 16.72 25.98
C ASN A 11 -14.01 17.40 24.87
N LEU A 12 -12.84 16.87 24.51
CA LEU A 12 -12.02 17.42 23.43
C LEU A 12 -12.66 17.17 22.06
N ALA A 13 -13.16 15.95 21.81
CA ALA A 13 -13.87 15.64 20.57
C ALA A 13 -15.15 16.49 20.42
N MET A 14 -15.93 16.66 21.49
CA MET A 14 -17.11 17.54 21.46
C MET A 14 -16.74 19.01 21.18
N ARG A 15 -15.65 19.51 21.79
CA ARG A 15 -15.16 20.88 21.54
C ARG A 15 -14.69 21.05 20.10
N ALA A 16 -13.99 20.07 19.53
CA ALA A 16 -13.58 20.10 18.13
C ALA A 16 -14.80 20.20 17.19
N ARG A 17 -15.83 19.38 17.43
CA ARG A 17 -17.10 19.40 16.67
C ARG A 17 -17.83 20.74 16.80
N ALA A 18 -17.97 21.24 18.03
CA ALA A 18 -18.61 22.52 18.29
C ALA A 18 -17.84 23.69 17.64
N ASN A 19 -16.51 23.65 17.63
CA ASN A 19 -15.69 24.65 16.97
C ASN A 19 -15.86 24.60 15.45
N ALA A 20 -15.87 23.41 14.84
CA ALA A 20 -16.09 23.25 13.40
C ALA A 20 -17.48 23.75 12.96
N ALA A 21 -18.50 23.68 13.82
CA ALA A 21 -19.80 24.26 13.55
C ALA A 21 -19.85 25.81 13.69
N ARG A 22 -18.89 26.40 14.41
CA ARG A 22 -18.90 27.83 14.77
C ARG A 22 -17.89 28.68 13.99
N TYR A 23 -16.73 28.13 13.67
CA TYR A 23 -15.60 28.88 13.14
C TYR A 23 -15.18 28.35 11.76
N PRO A 24 -15.12 29.22 10.72
CA PRO A 24 -14.74 28.79 9.37
C PRO A 24 -13.40 28.06 9.30
N TRP A 25 -12.37 28.55 9.98
CA TRP A 25 -11.05 27.89 10.03
C TRP A 25 -11.10 26.47 10.60
N ALA A 26 -12.01 26.22 11.54
CA ALA A 26 -12.16 24.90 12.15
C ALA A 26 -12.96 23.96 11.23
N ASP A 27 -13.92 24.51 10.48
CA ASP A 27 -14.62 23.76 9.44
C ASP A 27 -13.68 23.36 8.30
N GLU A 28 -12.80 24.25 7.84
CA GLU A 28 -11.80 23.94 6.81
C GLU A 28 -10.92 22.74 7.19
N ILE A 29 -10.50 22.65 8.46
CA ILE A 29 -9.76 21.50 8.99
C ILE A 29 -10.63 20.24 8.96
N ARG A 30 -11.90 20.34 9.39
CA ARG A 30 -12.86 19.22 9.32
C ARG A 30 -13.03 18.74 7.88
N GLN A 31 -13.26 19.64 6.92
CA GLN A 31 -13.44 19.29 5.51
C GLN A 31 -12.20 18.63 4.93
N THR A 32 -10.99 19.10 5.29
CA THR A 32 -9.74 18.46 4.88
C THR A 32 -9.64 17.01 5.38
N ILE A 33 -10.00 16.77 6.65
CA ILE A 33 -10.03 15.42 7.23
C ILE A 33 -11.05 14.53 6.50
N LEU A 34 -12.24 15.06 6.23
CA LEU A 34 -13.29 14.33 5.50
C LEU A 34 -12.84 13.98 4.08
N GLN A 35 -12.22 14.92 3.37
CA GLN A 35 -11.68 14.69 2.03
C GLN A 35 -10.60 13.60 2.01
N GLN A 36 -9.78 13.50 3.07
CA GLN A 36 -8.78 12.44 3.20
C GLN A 36 -9.39 11.07 3.52
N ALA A 37 -10.55 11.04 4.19
CA ALA A 37 -11.26 9.81 4.52
C ALA A 37 -12.16 9.30 3.38
N GLU A 38 -12.65 10.20 2.54
CA GLU A 38 -13.60 9.92 1.46
C GLU A 38 -13.20 8.74 0.55
N PRO A 39 -11.94 8.58 0.09
CA PRO A 39 -11.58 7.43 -0.74
C PRO A 39 -11.80 6.09 -0.04
N PHE A 40 -11.63 6.03 1.29
CA PHE A 40 -11.77 4.82 2.09
C PHE A 40 -13.24 4.42 2.34
N LEU A 41 -14.18 5.34 2.14
CA LEU A 41 -15.61 5.03 2.20
C LEU A 41 -16.11 4.29 0.95
N ARG A 42 -15.35 4.35 -0.14
CA ARG A 42 -15.71 3.70 -1.43
C ARG A 42 -15.41 2.22 -1.45
N PHE A 43 -14.47 1.76 -0.62
CA PHE A 43 -14.22 0.34 -0.42
C PHE A 43 -15.39 -0.29 0.33
N SER A 44 -15.70 -1.54 0.03
CA SER A 44 -16.47 -2.41 0.92
C SER A 44 -15.65 -2.77 2.17
N GLU A 45 -16.32 -3.34 3.19
CA GLU A 45 -15.63 -3.84 4.38
C GLU A 45 -14.64 -4.96 4.00
N ASP A 46 -15.03 -5.88 3.12
CA ASP A 46 -14.15 -6.95 2.63
C ASP A 46 -12.93 -6.39 1.90
N GLU A 47 -13.11 -5.40 1.01
CA GLU A 47 -11.96 -4.80 0.32
C GLU A 47 -11.03 -4.05 1.28
N LEU A 48 -11.56 -3.37 2.30
CA LEU A 48 -10.75 -2.75 3.36
C LEU A 48 -9.95 -3.79 4.13
N TRP A 49 -10.57 -4.91 4.49
CA TRP A 49 -9.92 -6.02 5.16
C TRP A 49 -8.79 -6.60 4.29
N GLU A 50 -9.05 -6.80 3.00
CA GLU A 50 -8.07 -7.31 2.02
C GLU A 50 -6.88 -6.35 1.75
N LEU A 51 -6.94 -5.07 2.15
CA LEU A 51 -5.84 -4.13 1.96
C LEU A 51 -4.56 -4.53 2.72
N MET A 52 -4.67 -5.23 3.85
CA MET A 52 -3.49 -5.64 4.57
C MET A 52 -2.93 -6.94 3.98
N PHE A 53 -1.66 -6.89 3.58
CA PHE A 53 -0.94 -7.98 2.92
C PHE A 53 -0.13 -8.82 3.92
N GLY A 54 0.26 -10.03 3.53
CA GLY A 54 1.10 -10.94 4.33
C GLY A 54 2.61 -10.66 4.25
N CYS A 55 3.39 -11.30 5.11
CA CYS A 55 4.85 -11.07 5.21
C CYS A 55 5.70 -11.88 4.22
N THR A 56 5.09 -12.48 3.20
CA THR A 56 5.70 -13.47 2.30
C THR A 56 6.44 -12.88 1.11
N ILE A 57 6.22 -11.60 0.81
CA ILE A 57 6.97 -10.85 -0.21
C ILE A 57 8.04 -9.99 0.49
N SER A 58 9.26 -10.04 -0.04
CA SER A 58 10.34 -9.18 0.46
C SER A 58 10.01 -7.72 0.22
N ARG A 59 10.06 -6.91 1.28
CA ARG A 59 9.79 -5.46 1.18
C ARG A 59 11.09 -4.72 1.00
N SER A 60 11.08 -3.65 0.20
CA SER A 60 12.28 -2.89 -0.11
C SER A 60 12.00 -1.40 0.02
N TRP A 61 12.86 -0.65 0.72
CA TRP A 61 12.72 0.82 0.80
C TRP A 61 12.92 1.55 -0.52
N MET A 62 13.53 0.89 -1.51
CA MET A 62 13.79 1.42 -2.84
C MET A 62 13.46 0.37 -3.90
N VAL A 63 12.99 0.80 -5.06
CA VAL A 63 12.90 -0.09 -6.23
C VAL A 63 14.30 -0.58 -6.61
N TRP A 64 15.26 0.34 -6.68
CA TRP A 64 16.69 0.12 -6.79
C TRP A 64 17.39 1.40 -6.35
N SER A 65 18.30 1.35 -5.38
CA SER A 65 18.68 2.55 -4.61
C SER A 65 19.49 3.59 -5.40
N ASN A 66 20.33 3.14 -6.32
CA ASN A 66 21.04 3.97 -7.30
C ASN A 66 20.59 3.66 -8.73
N GLY A 67 19.35 3.21 -8.89
CA GLY A 67 18.84 2.68 -10.13
C GLY A 67 18.32 3.70 -11.13
N TYR A 68 17.91 3.17 -12.28
CA TYR A 68 17.29 3.90 -13.37
C TYR A 68 16.01 3.21 -13.83
N CYS A 69 15.16 3.87 -14.63
CA CYS A 69 13.98 3.24 -15.20
C CYS A 69 14.37 2.25 -16.33
N PRO A 70 13.91 0.98 -16.32
CA PRO A 70 14.32 0.03 -17.35
C PRO A 70 13.80 0.38 -18.75
N ALA A 71 12.74 1.19 -18.87
CA ALA A 71 12.22 1.63 -20.17
C ALA A 71 13.00 2.82 -20.76
N CYS A 72 13.14 3.92 -20.02
CA CYS A 72 13.75 5.15 -20.55
C CYS A 72 15.21 5.36 -20.15
N LYS A 73 15.76 4.47 -19.31
CA LYS A 73 17.14 4.49 -18.79
C LYS A 73 17.54 5.78 -18.03
N GLY A 74 16.58 6.65 -17.72
CA GLY A 74 16.80 7.83 -16.86
C GLY A 74 16.88 7.44 -15.39
N ASP A 75 17.74 8.10 -14.63
CA ASP A 75 18.02 7.80 -13.22
C ASP A 75 16.80 8.00 -12.33
N VAL A 76 16.46 7.00 -11.53
CA VAL A 76 15.37 7.05 -10.53
C VAL A 76 15.89 6.49 -9.21
N PRO A 77 16.86 7.18 -8.57
CA PRO A 77 17.47 6.71 -7.34
C PRO A 77 16.49 6.80 -6.17
N MET A 78 16.77 6.00 -5.14
CA MET A 78 16.14 6.07 -3.83
C MET A 78 14.60 6.03 -3.91
N TYR A 79 13.97 7.14 -3.53
CA TYR A 79 12.52 7.28 -3.32
C TYR A 79 11.81 7.96 -4.49
N ASN A 80 12.49 8.14 -5.62
CA ASN A 80 11.98 8.98 -6.73
C ASN A 80 10.88 8.31 -7.57
N TRP A 81 10.61 7.02 -7.36
CA TRP A 81 9.47 6.35 -7.98
C TRP A 81 8.16 6.89 -7.41
N GLN A 82 7.23 7.26 -8.28
CA GLN A 82 5.95 7.81 -7.88
C GLN A 82 4.95 6.70 -7.58
N ILE A 83 4.24 6.81 -6.46
CA ILE A 83 3.26 5.81 -6.01
C ILE A 83 1.99 6.55 -5.61
N ASN A 84 0.88 6.21 -6.26
CA ASN A 84 -0.47 6.60 -5.85
C ASN A 84 -1.33 5.34 -5.80
N ALA A 85 -1.40 4.71 -4.63
CA ALA A 85 -2.02 3.41 -4.48
C ALA A 85 -3.55 3.43 -4.58
N LEU A 86 -4.18 4.59 -4.38
CA LEU A 86 -5.63 4.76 -4.56
C LEU A 86 -6.01 4.79 -6.05
N GLU A 87 -5.22 5.49 -6.87
CA GLU A 87 -5.50 5.63 -8.32
C GLU A 87 -4.87 4.52 -9.16
N HIS A 88 -3.71 4.01 -8.72
CA HIS A 88 -2.89 3.06 -9.45
C HIS A 88 -2.43 1.93 -8.52
N PRO A 89 -3.38 1.07 -8.08
CA PRO A 89 -3.06 -0.03 -7.19
C PRO A 89 -2.05 -0.97 -7.84
N TRP A 90 -1.13 -1.48 -7.03
CA TRP A 90 -0.06 -2.42 -7.41
C TRP A 90 0.90 -1.91 -8.49
N LYS A 91 1.01 -0.58 -8.65
CA LYS A 91 1.94 0.04 -9.62
C LYS A 91 2.81 1.12 -8.98
N VAL A 92 4.01 1.25 -9.54
CA VAL A 92 4.89 2.39 -9.39
C VAL A 92 5.08 3.07 -10.75
N ARG A 93 5.31 4.38 -10.77
CA ARG A 93 5.43 5.18 -11.99
C ARG A 93 6.79 5.86 -12.07
N CYS A 94 7.43 5.76 -13.24
CA CYS A 94 8.67 6.48 -13.50
C CYS A 94 8.39 7.99 -13.63
N PRO A 95 9.12 8.87 -12.91
CA PRO A 95 8.91 10.31 -13.00
C PRO A 95 9.36 10.93 -14.34
N HIS A 96 10.14 10.20 -15.14
CA HIS A 96 10.67 10.69 -16.43
C HIS A 96 9.74 10.34 -17.58
N CYS A 97 9.59 9.04 -17.86
CA CYS A 97 8.80 8.56 -19.00
C CYS A 97 7.35 8.21 -18.66
N GLN A 98 6.93 8.39 -17.40
CA GLN A 98 5.56 8.13 -16.94
C GLN A 98 5.09 6.67 -17.07
N ALA A 99 5.98 5.74 -17.44
CA ALA A 99 5.67 4.32 -17.55
C ALA A 99 5.38 3.72 -16.18
N PHE A 100 4.38 2.84 -16.14
CA PHE A 100 4.03 2.05 -14.97
C PHE A 100 4.77 0.72 -14.94
N PHE A 101 5.15 0.32 -13.73
CA PHE A 101 5.73 -0.97 -13.42
C PHE A 101 5.07 -1.57 -12.17
N PRO A 102 5.00 -2.91 -12.07
CA PRO A 102 5.45 -3.86 -13.07
C PRO A 102 4.54 -3.91 -14.30
N LYS A 103 4.98 -4.59 -15.35
CA LYS A 103 4.28 -4.68 -16.64
C LYS A 103 3.21 -5.77 -16.72
N ASN A 104 3.22 -6.71 -15.76
CA ASN A 104 2.14 -7.69 -15.56
C ASN A 104 1.00 -7.13 -14.70
N ASP A 105 -0.16 -7.79 -14.74
CA ASP A 105 -1.19 -7.64 -13.72
C ASP A 105 -0.74 -8.35 -12.43
N PHE A 106 -0.01 -7.62 -11.58
CA PHE A 106 0.46 -8.18 -10.32
C PHE A 106 -0.68 -8.50 -9.36
N TYR A 107 -1.80 -7.77 -9.41
CA TYR A 107 -2.91 -8.04 -8.51
C TYR A 107 -3.60 -9.36 -8.84
N ALA A 108 -3.82 -9.64 -10.13
CA ALA A 108 -4.31 -10.95 -10.57
C ALA A 108 -3.35 -12.08 -10.14
N PHE A 109 -2.05 -11.91 -10.34
CA PHE A 109 -1.03 -12.87 -9.89
C PHE A 109 -1.07 -13.07 -8.37
N TYR A 110 -1.11 -11.98 -7.60
CA TYR A 110 -1.22 -12.01 -6.15
C TYR A 110 -2.47 -12.78 -5.69
N ARG A 111 -3.64 -12.44 -6.23
CA ARG A 111 -4.90 -13.11 -5.86
C ARG A 111 -4.91 -14.60 -6.17
N SER A 112 -4.27 -15.02 -7.26
CA SER A 112 -4.18 -16.44 -7.61
C SER A 112 -3.41 -17.28 -6.58
N GLY A 113 -2.56 -16.65 -5.77
CA GLY A 113 -1.75 -17.32 -4.75
C GLY A 113 -2.25 -17.14 -3.31
N LEU A 114 -3.42 -16.54 -3.10
CA LEU A 114 -3.96 -16.38 -1.75
C LEU A 114 -4.40 -17.73 -1.15
N ASP A 115 -4.04 -17.95 0.11
CA ASP A 115 -4.56 -19.05 0.91
C ASP A 115 -5.94 -18.74 1.52
N GLU A 116 -6.51 -19.71 2.22
CA GLU A 116 -7.79 -19.59 2.94
C GLU A 116 -7.79 -18.49 4.02
N HIS A 117 -6.61 -18.03 4.44
CA HIS A 117 -6.43 -16.94 5.39
C HIS A 117 -6.17 -15.60 4.72
N GLY A 118 -6.17 -15.52 3.38
CA GLY A 118 -5.87 -14.31 2.63
C GLY A 118 -4.39 -13.91 2.68
N VAL A 119 -3.49 -14.87 2.92
CA VAL A 119 -2.03 -14.67 2.86
C VAL A 119 -1.51 -15.21 1.52
N PHE A 120 -0.68 -14.41 0.86
CA PHE A 120 -0.11 -14.80 -0.43
C PHE A 120 0.99 -15.85 -0.28
N ASP A 121 0.86 -16.95 -1.00
CA ASP A 121 1.90 -17.96 -1.17
C ASP A 121 2.37 -17.97 -2.64
N PRO A 122 3.63 -17.58 -2.92
CA PRO A 122 4.15 -17.57 -4.30
C PRO A 122 4.19 -18.96 -4.94
N ALA A 123 4.21 -20.05 -4.16
CA ALA A 123 4.17 -21.41 -4.69
C ALA A 123 2.78 -21.81 -5.20
N ARG A 124 1.72 -21.16 -4.71
CA ARG A 124 0.33 -21.35 -5.14
C ARG A 124 -0.06 -20.47 -6.33
N ALA A 125 0.67 -19.38 -6.54
CA ALA A 125 0.33 -18.37 -7.53
C ALA A 125 0.47 -18.87 -8.98
N ASP A 126 -0.47 -18.49 -9.84
CA ASP A 126 -0.49 -18.85 -11.24
C ASP A 126 0.59 -18.09 -12.03
N ARG A 127 1.71 -18.77 -12.28
CA ARG A 127 2.84 -18.21 -13.02
C ARG A 127 2.51 -17.90 -14.49
N ALA A 128 1.40 -18.39 -15.03
CA ALA A 128 0.95 -18.00 -16.37
C ALA A 128 0.54 -16.52 -16.46
N LEU A 129 0.28 -15.87 -15.31
CA LEU A 129 -0.03 -14.43 -15.24
C LEU A 129 1.23 -13.53 -15.27
N LEU A 130 2.43 -14.13 -15.24
CA LEU A 130 3.70 -13.40 -15.23
C LEU A 130 4.15 -13.03 -16.64
N TYR A 131 3.44 -12.13 -17.30
CA TYR A 131 3.83 -11.60 -18.61
C TYR A 131 3.51 -10.11 -18.73
N ASN A 132 4.22 -9.44 -19.63
CA ASN A 132 3.97 -8.05 -19.96
C ASN A 132 2.64 -7.93 -20.71
N LEU A 133 1.66 -7.22 -20.14
CA LEU A 133 0.32 -7.07 -20.75
C LEU A 133 0.36 -6.35 -22.10
N GLU A 134 1.35 -5.49 -22.32
CA GLU A 134 1.55 -4.78 -23.59
C GLU A 134 2.14 -5.71 -24.68
N HIS A 135 2.71 -6.86 -24.28
CA HIS A 135 3.38 -7.83 -25.14
C HIS A 135 3.00 -9.28 -24.76
N PRO A 136 1.73 -9.69 -24.98
CA PRO A 136 1.20 -10.95 -24.43
C PRO A 136 1.70 -12.21 -25.16
N SER A 137 2.18 -12.08 -26.39
CA SER A 137 2.72 -13.23 -27.16
C SER A 137 4.01 -13.73 -26.52
N PRO A 138 4.15 -15.04 -26.25
CA PRO A 138 5.39 -15.64 -25.73
C PRO A 138 6.60 -15.46 -26.65
N GLU A 139 6.36 -15.25 -27.94
CA GLU A 139 7.39 -15.04 -28.96
C GLU A 139 7.89 -13.58 -29.02
N ASP A 140 7.17 -12.64 -28.38
CA ASP A 140 7.59 -11.25 -28.32
C ASP A 140 8.81 -11.11 -27.38
N PRO A 141 9.92 -10.50 -27.82
CA PRO A 141 11.10 -10.31 -26.98
C PRO A 141 10.83 -9.48 -25.70
N LEU A 142 9.76 -8.68 -25.68
CA LEU A 142 9.35 -7.88 -24.53
C LEU A 142 8.32 -8.59 -23.63
N HIS A 143 7.97 -9.85 -23.91
CA HIS A 143 7.02 -10.63 -23.13
C HIS A 143 7.35 -10.69 -21.63
N ARG A 144 8.65 -10.70 -21.28
CA ARG A 144 9.13 -10.74 -19.90
C ARG A 144 9.64 -9.41 -19.37
N PHE A 145 9.65 -8.37 -20.21
CA PHE A 145 10.18 -7.07 -19.84
C PHE A 145 9.33 -6.41 -18.74
N GLY A 146 9.99 -5.97 -17.66
CA GLY A 146 9.34 -5.26 -16.55
C GLY A 146 8.36 -6.11 -15.73
N VAL A 147 8.35 -7.43 -15.91
CA VAL A 147 7.49 -8.36 -15.16
C VAL A 147 8.08 -8.59 -13.77
N ASP A 148 7.25 -8.46 -12.74
CA ASP A 148 7.62 -8.66 -11.33
C ASP A 148 6.71 -9.73 -10.72
N ASP A 149 7.30 -10.71 -10.05
CA ASP A 149 6.60 -11.80 -9.36
C ASP A 149 6.57 -11.62 -7.82
N GLY A 150 6.83 -10.40 -7.37
CA GLY A 150 6.90 -9.99 -5.96
C GLY A 150 8.35 -9.73 -5.54
N GLU A 151 9.30 -10.39 -6.17
CA GLU A 151 10.73 -10.29 -5.84
C GLU A 151 11.53 -9.40 -6.78
N GLY A 152 10.86 -8.68 -7.67
CA GLY A 152 11.46 -7.71 -8.57
C GLY A 152 11.74 -8.26 -9.97
N TYR A 153 11.66 -7.36 -10.95
CA TYR A 153 12.09 -7.60 -12.32
C TYR A 153 13.62 -7.69 -12.39
N VAL A 154 14.16 -8.62 -13.19
CA VAL A 154 15.60 -8.85 -13.33
C VAL A 154 16.04 -8.69 -14.79
N GLU A 155 17.13 -7.96 -15.01
CA GLU A 155 17.81 -7.83 -16.31
C GLU A 155 19.33 -7.87 -16.05
N GLY A 156 19.98 -9.00 -16.39
CA GLY A 156 21.38 -9.24 -16.08
C GLY A 156 21.62 -9.32 -14.56
N ASP A 157 22.54 -8.51 -14.05
CA ASP A 157 22.89 -8.38 -12.62
C ASP A 157 21.97 -7.40 -11.86
N LYS A 158 21.04 -6.74 -12.55
CA LYS A 158 20.19 -5.69 -12.00
C LYS A 158 18.83 -6.23 -11.59
N ARG A 159 18.27 -5.67 -10.52
CA ARG A 159 16.94 -6.02 -10.01
C ARG A 159 16.16 -4.77 -9.62
N TRP A 160 14.94 -4.66 -10.13
CA TRP A 160 13.97 -3.62 -9.80
C TRP A 160 12.85 -4.19 -8.95
N ARG A 161 12.84 -3.85 -7.67
CA ARG A 161 11.86 -4.33 -6.68
C ARG A 161 10.62 -3.44 -6.66
N PHE A 162 9.89 -3.41 -7.78
CA PHE A 162 8.71 -2.56 -7.94
C PHE A 162 7.66 -2.87 -6.88
N ILE A 163 7.33 -4.15 -6.72
CA ILE A 163 6.35 -4.58 -5.72
C ILE A 163 6.89 -4.43 -4.30
N GLY A 164 8.14 -4.79 -4.05
CA GLY A 164 8.76 -4.63 -2.74
C GLY A 164 8.70 -3.18 -2.21
N ALA A 165 8.90 -2.19 -3.08
CA ALA A 165 8.73 -0.77 -2.74
C ALA A 165 7.26 -0.37 -2.61
N TYR A 166 6.41 -0.82 -3.54
CA TYR A 166 4.97 -0.56 -3.50
C TYR A 166 4.32 -1.03 -2.18
N LEU A 167 4.72 -2.20 -1.65
CA LEU A 167 4.19 -2.71 -0.39
C LEU A 167 4.47 -1.78 0.80
N ILE A 168 5.63 -1.13 0.85
CA ILE A 168 5.95 -0.17 1.92
C ILE A 168 5.18 1.13 1.74
N TYR A 169 5.25 1.75 0.56
CA TYR A 169 4.74 3.11 0.38
C TYR A 169 3.27 3.14 -0.02
N GLY A 170 2.88 2.31 -0.97
CA GLY A 170 1.50 2.21 -1.44
C GLY A 170 0.64 1.45 -0.46
N GLN A 171 0.90 0.14 -0.32
CA GLN A 171 0.03 -0.72 0.47
C GLN A 171 0.02 -0.35 1.95
N TRP A 172 1.19 -0.31 2.60
CA TRP A 172 1.26 -0.01 4.03
C TRP A 172 1.03 1.46 4.36
N LYS A 173 1.88 2.38 3.86
CA LYS A 173 1.83 3.79 4.28
C LYS A 173 0.61 4.55 3.77
N GLN A 174 0.23 4.38 2.49
CA GLN A 174 -0.91 5.10 1.91
C GLN A 174 -2.24 4.41 2.23
N LEU A 175 -2.39 3.12 1.93
CA LEU A 175 -3.69 2.45 2.05
C LEU A 175 -4.01 2.02 3.49
N VAL A 176 -3.18 1.17 4.11
CA VAL A 176 -3.50 0.61 5.43
C VAL A 176 -3.34 1.66 6.54
N LEU A 177 -2.13 2.17 6.76
CA LEU A 177 -1.87 3.13 7.83
C LEU A 177 -2.55 4.49 7.55
N GLY A 178 -2.56 4.92 6.29
CA GLY A 178 -3.26 6.13 5.88
C GLY A 178 -4.76 6.01 6.09
N GLY A 179 -5.38 4.91 5.67
CA GLY A 179 -6.81 4.63 5.89
C GLY A 179 -7.19 4.64 7.36
N ILE A 180 -6.45 3.90 8.20
CA ILE A 180 -6.68 3.89 9.66
C ILE A 180 -6.65 5.31 10.23
N LYS A 181 -5.65 6.11 9.87
CA LYS A 181 -5.50 7.48 10.38
C LYS A 181 -6.61 8.40 9.88
N SER A 182 -6.94 8.38 8.59
CA SER A 182 -7.95 9.24 7.99
C SER A 182 -9.35 8.93 8.55
N LEU A 183 -9.72 7.65 8.61
CA LEU A 183 -11.00 7.21 9.15
C LEU A 183 -11.11 7.51 10.65
N ALA A 184 -10.06 7.23 11.44
CA ALA A 184 -10.07 7.55 12.87
C ALA A 184 -10.21 9.07 13.12
N ALA A 185 -9.49 9.91 12.35
CA ALA A 185 -9.59 11.36 12.45
C ALA A 185 -11.00 11.85 12.08
N ALA A 186 -11.60 11.32 11.00
CA ALA A 186 -12.95 11.64 10.58
C ALA A 186 -13.96 11.32 11.70
N TYR A 187 -13.88 10.14 12.33
CA TYR A 187 -14.71 9.80 13.48
C TYR A 187 -14.58 10.80 14.63
N VAL A 188 -13.36 11.26 14.95
CA VAL A 188 -13.16 12.25 16.02
C VAL A 188 -13.90 13.55 15.72
N VAL A 189 -13.82 14.05 14.48
CA VAL A 189 -14.38 15.37 14.11
C VAL A 189 -15.84 15.35 13.66
N THR A 190 -16.43 14.19 13.40
CA THR A 190 -17.87 14.06 13.07
C THR A 190 -18.68 13.32 14.13
N GLY A 191 -18.13 12.25 14.68
CA GLY A 191 -18.85 11.29 15.52
C GLY A 191 -19.63 10.23 14.76
N GLU A 192 -19.54 10.21 13.43
CA GLU A 192 -20.22 9.23 12.58
C GLU A 192 -19.55 7.85 12.70
N ARG A 193 -20.35 6.86 13.13
CA ARG A 193 -19.82 5.54 13.52
C ARG A 193 -19.23 4.74 12.37
N ASP A 194 -19.64 5.01 11.13
CA ASP A 194 -19.14 4.31 9.94
C ASP A 194 -17.62 4.45 9.80
N TYR A 195 -17.08 5.66 10.02
CA TYR A 195 -15.64 5.89 10.04
C TYR A 195 -14.91 5.03 11.07
N ALA A 196 -15.44 4.93 12.29
CA ALA A 196 -14.84 4.11 13.35
C ALA A 196 -14.92 2.62 13.02
N HIS A 197 -16.03 2.17 12.42
CA HIS A 197 -16.21 0.78 12.03
C HIS A 197 -15.20 0.36 10.97
N ARG A 198 -15.08 1.14 9.89
CA ARG A 198 -14.11 0.90 8.80
C ARG A 198 -12.66 0.96 9.26
N ALA A 199 -12.31 1.89 10.16
CA ALA A 199 -11.00 1.90 10.79
C ALA A 199 -10.75 0.64 11.62
N GLY A 200 -11.80 0.12 12.27
CA GLY A 200 -11.78 -1.14 13.00
C GLY A 200 -11.50 -2.34 12.10
N VAL A 201 -12.12 -2.42 10.92
CA VAL A 201 -11.89 -3.49 9.92
C VAL A 201 -10.41 -3.55 9.50
N LEU A 202 -9.80 -2.39 9.20
CA LEU A 202 -8.37 -2.33 8.89
C LEU A 202 -7.50 -2.77 10.07
N LEU A 203 -7.82 -2.31 11.28
CA LEU A 203 -7.07 -2.66 12.49
C LEU A 203 -7.19 -4.15 12.85
N ASP A 204 -8.35 -4.76 12.60
CA ASP A 204 -8.61 -6.18 12.80
C ASP A 204 -7.64 -7.01 11.95
N ARG A 205 -7.60 -6.74 10.63
CA ARG A 205 -6.66 -7.45 9.76
C ARG A 205 -5.20 -7.16 10.07
N VAL A 206 -4.87 -5.93 10.46
CA VAL A 206 -3.52 -5.60 10.95
C VAL A 206 -3.17 -6.46 12.17
N ALA A 207 -4.10 -6.68 13.10
CA ALA A 207 -3.84 -7.49 14.29
C ALA A 207 -3.54 -8.96 13.94
N ASP A 208 -4.18 -9.52 12.92
CA ASP A 208 -3.90 -10.88 12.43
C ASP A 208 -2.47 -11.03 11.91
N LEU A 209 -2.01 -10.07 11.10
CA LEU A 209 -0.80 -10.22 10.29
C LEU A 209 0.42 -9.51 10.86
N TYR A 210 0.27 -8.39 11.57
CA TYR A 210 1.40 -7.62 12.11
C TYR A 210 2.40 -8.45 12.93
N PRO A 211 1.98 -9.44 13.76
CA PRO A 211 2.91 -10.29 14.49
C PRO A 211 3.82 -11.16 13.62
N THR A 212 3.48 -11.41 12.35
CA THR A 212 4.29 -12.20 11.43
C THR A 212 5.36 -11.37 10.71
N PHE A 213 5.29 -10.04 10.84
CA PHE A 213 6.22 -9.12 10.18
C PHE A 213 7.48 -8.88 11.01
N ASP A 214 8.63 -9.08 10.36
CA ASP A 214 9.96 -8.74 10.85
C ASP A 214 10.78 -8.15 9.70
N PHE A 215 10.96 -6.84 9.71
CA PHE A 215 11.68 -6.14 8.64
C PHE A 215 13.16 -6.49 8.61
N GLY A 216 13.76 -6.93 9.73
CA GLY A 216 15.17 -7.32 9.75
C GLY A 216 15.44 -8.59 8.94
N THR A 217 14.49 -9.51 8.90
CA THR A 217 14.62 -10.78 8.16
C THR A 217 13.95 -10.74 6.78
N GLN A 218 12.93 -9.91 6.61
CA GLN A 218 12.07 -9.88 5.41
C GLN A 218 12.19 -8.56 4.61
N GLY A 219 12.99 -7.61 5.10
CA GLY A 219 13.12 -6.27 4.55
C GLY A 219 14.50 -5.97 3.96
N LEU A 220 14.53 -5.09 2.97
CA LEU A 220 15.72 -4.61 2.30
C LEU A 220 15.82 -3.09 2.40
N VAL A 221 17.04 -2.63 2.66
CA VAL A 221 17.42 -1.22 2.59
C VAL A 221 18.65 -1.13 1.71
N TYR A 222 18.61 -0.27 0.70
CA TYR A 222 19.54 -0.34 -0.42
C TYR A 222 19.51 -1.74 -1.04
N GLU A 223 20.67 -2.35 -1.29
CA GLU A 223 20.82 -3.69 -1.85
C GLU A 223 21.11 -4.74 -0.75
N GLY A 224 20.98 -4.37 0.53
CA GLY A 224 21.26 -5.21 1.69
C GLY A 224 20.03 -5.45 2.59
N ARG A 225 20.19 -6.32 3.59
CA ARG A 225 19.15 -6.57 4.60
C ARG A 225 18.93 -5.36 5.49
N GLY A 226 17.67 -5.13 5.86
CA GLY A 226 17.30 -4.21 6.93
C GLY A 226 17.89 -4.64 8.28
N ARG A 227 17.98 -3.70 9.24
CA ARG A 227 18.50 -4.00 10.59
C ARG A 227 17.40 -4.40 11.56
N SER A 228 16.26 -3.71 11.54
CA SER A 228 15.16 -3.88 12.49
C SER A 228 13.91 -3.17 12.00
N GLY A 229 12.73 -3.66 12.36
CA GLY A 229 11.45 -3.04 12.04
C GLY A 229 10.35 -4.11 11.94
N TYR A 230 9.12 -3.70 11.67
CA TYR A 230 8.01 -4.63 11.42
C TYR A 230 7.65 -4.62 9.93
N VAL A 231 6.72 -3.76 9.53
CA VAL A 231 6.28 -3.66 8.12
C VAL A 231 7.31 -2.92 7.25
N SER A 232 7.99 -1.89 7.78
CA SER A 232 8.99 -1.08 7.05
C SER A 232 10.06 -0.55 7.99
#